data_AF-A0A3C1YZD0-F1
#
_entry.id   AF-A0A3C1YZD0-F1
#
_cell.length_a   1.000
_cell.length_b   1.000
_cell.length_c   1.000
_cell.angle_alpha   90.00
_cell.angle_beta   90.00
_cell.angle_gamma   90.00
#
_symmetry.space_group_name_H-M   'P 1'
#
loop_
_entity.id
_entity.type
_entity.pdbx_description
1 polymer ?
#
loop_
_entity_poly.entity_id
_entity_poly.type
_entity_poly.pdbx_seq_one_letter_code
_entity_poly.pdbx_strand_id
1 'polypeptide(L)' 'FELVRKDGSTFPILLSATAVTDRQGRFISSRSTLIDMTERKRAEEALRRSH' A
#
# COMPACT_ATOMS: atom_id res chain seq x y z
N PHE A 1 2.41 -3.37 3.98
CA PHE A 1 3.05 -2.27 4.73
C PHE A 1 2.00 -1.56 5.55
N GLU A 2 2.39 -0.76 6.54
CA GLU A 2 1.47 0.15 7.23
C GLU A 2 1.80 1.59 6.88
N LEU A 3 0.78 2.43 6.75
CA LEU A 3 0.93 3.88 6.59
C LEU A 3 0.24 4.61 7.74
N VAL A 4 0.70 5.83 8.02
CA VAL A 4 0.12 6.70 9.05
C VAL A 4 -0.83 7.70 8.39
N ARG A 5 -2.08 7.77 8.86
CA ARG A 5 -3.07 8.78 8.47
C ARG A 5 -2.73 10.13 9.11
N LYS A 6 -3.34 11.20 8.62
CA LYS A 6 -3.20 12.54 9.20
C LYS A 6 -3.56 12.61 10.69
N ASP A 7 -4.49 11.76 11.14
CA ASP A 7 -4.91 11.66 12.55
C ASP A 7 -3.95 10.84 13.43
N GLY A 8 -2.87 10.30 12.87
CA GLY A 8 -1.89 9.48 13.58
C GLY A 8 -2.21 7.98 13.62
N SER A 9 -3.39 7.55 13.19
CA SER A 9 -3.74 6.13 13.11
C SER A 9 -2.98 5.42 11.98
N THR A 10 -2.65 4.14 12.16
CA THR A 10 -2.06 3.32 11.10
C THR A 10 -3.11 2.57 10.28
N PHE A 11 -2.74 2.19 9.06
CA PHE A 11 -3.56 1.30 8.23
C PHE A 11 -2.76 0.43 7.28
N PRO A 12 -3.24 -0.79 7.00
CA PRO A 12 -2.58 -1.69 6.08
C PRO A 12 -2.74 -1.18 4.65
N ILE A 13 -1.64 -1.17 3.92
CA ILE A 13 -1.61 -0.87 2.50
C ILE A 13 -0.88 -1.94 1.70
N LEU A 14 -1.28 -2.05 0.44
CA LEU A 14 -0.50 -2.68 -0.61
C LEU A 14 0.25 -1.59 -1.38
N LEU A 15 1.57 -1.69 -1.43
CA LEU A 15 2.46 -0.77 -2.14
C LEU A 15 2.99 -1.45 -3.39
N SER A 16 2.87 -0.79 -4.53
CA SER A 16 3.60 -1.12 -5.76
C SER A 16 4.40 0.11 -6.18
N ALA A 17 5.72 -0.04 -6.31
CA ALA A 17 6.61 1.05 -6.70
C ALA A 17 7.49 0.60 -7.87
N THR A 18 7.69 1.50 -8.83
CA THR A 18 8.55 1.26 -10.00
C THR A 18 9.43 2.47 -10.24
N ALA A 19 10.71 2.24 -10.52
CA ALA A 19 11.61 3.31 -10.95
C ALA A 19 11.22 3.79 -12.35
N VAL A 20 11.15 5.10 -12.52
CA VAL A 20 11.06 5.76 -13.81
C VAL A 20 12.49 6.16 -14.18
N THR A 21 12.99 5.62 -15.29
CA THR A 21 14.34 5.88 -15.79
C THR A 21 14.28 6.54 -17.16
N ASP A 22 15.32 7.31 -17.49
CA ASP A 22 15.52 7.79 -18.86
C ASP A 22 15.96 6.65 -19.80
N ARG A 23 16.16 6.98 -21.08
CA ARG A 23 16.63 6.02 -22.10
C ARG A 23 18.02 5.44 -21.82
N GLN A 24 18.83 6.09 -21.00
CA GLN A 24 20.16 5.62 -20.61
C GLN A 24 20.11 4.83 -19.29
N GLY A 25 18.91 4.55 -18.76
CA GLY A 25 18.72 3.83 -17.51
C GLY A 25 18.99 4.69 -16.27
N ARG A 26 19.19 6.01 -16.41
CA ARG A 26 19.42 6.89 -15.27
C ARG A 26 18.09 7.15 -14.56
N PHE A 27 18.13 7.08 -13.23
CA PHE A 27 16.97 7.32 -12.39
C PHE A 27 16.44 8.75 -12.56
N ILE A 28 15.13 8.86 -12.80
CA ILE A 28 14.41 10.15 -12.83
C ILE A 28 13.56 10.28 -11.57
N SER A 29 12.72 9.28 -11.28
CA SER A 29 11.79 9.31 -10.16
C SER A 29 11.28 7.91 -9.82
N SER A 30 10.49 7.81 -8.75
CA SER A 30 9.68 6.61 -8.46
C SER A 30 8.22 6.90 -8.77
N ARG A 31 7.54 5.96 -9.42
CA ARG A 31 6.09 5.93 -9.52
C ARG A 31 5.58 4.89 -8.53
N SER A 32 4.79 5.34 -7.56
CA SER A 32 4.23 4.47 -6.52
C SER A 32 2.70 4.53 -6.53
N THR A 33 2.08 3.36 -6.41
CA THR A 33 0.65 3.16 -6.19
C THR A 33 0.46 2.53 -4.82
N LEU A 34 -0.40 3.14 -4.00
CA LEU A 34 -0.72 2.69 -2.67
C LEU A 34 -2.22 2.37 -2.64
N ILE A 35 -2.58 1.16 -2.23
CA ILE A 35 -3.98 0.72 -2.11
C ILE A 35 -4.25 0.51 -0.62
N ASP A 36 -5.28 1.19 -0.09
CA ASP A 36 -5.78 0.95 1.26
C ASP A 36 -6.44 -0.44 1.31
N MET A 37 -5.98 -1.29 2.23
CA MET A 37 -6.44 -2.67 2.39
C MET A 37 -7.30 -2.86 3.64
N THR A 38 -7.70 -1.77 4.31
CA THR A 38 -8.44 -1.79 5.59
C THR A 38 -9.73 -2.61 5.48
N GLU A 39 -10.57 -2.33 4.48
CA GLU A 39 -11.85 -3.02 4.32
C GLU A 39 -11.68 -4.51 4.05
N ARG A 40 -10.74 -4.84 3.16
CA ARG A 40 -10.42 -6.23 2.85
C ARG A 40 -9.94 -7.00 4.09
N LYS A 41 -9.04 -6.41 4.87
CA LYS A 41 -8.53 -7.03 6.11
C LYS A 41 -9.65 -7.25 7.13
N ARG A 42 -10.57 -6.30 7.28
CA ARG A 42 -11.75 -6.44 8.15
C ARG A 42 -12.64 -7.60 7.70
N ALA A 43 -12.87 -7.75 6.39
CA ALA A 43 -13.64 -8.87 5.85
C ALA A 43 -12.96 -10.22 6.10
N GLU A 44 -11.64 -10.33 5.84
CA GLU A 44 -10.84 -11.53 6.12
C GLU A 44 -10.91 -11.92 7.61
N GLU A 45 -10.83 -10.95 8.52
CA GLU A 45 -10.94 -11.21 9.96
C GLU A 45 -12.34 -11.62 10.40
N ALA A 46 -13.39 -10.99 9.84
CA ALA A 46 -14.76 -11.38 10.13
C ALA A 46 -15.01 -12.83 9.72
N LEU A 47 -14.60 -13.20 8.50
CA LEU A 47 -14.63 -14.59 8.01
C LEU A 47 -13.88 -15.55 8.95
N ARG A 48 -12.68 -15.15 9.42
CA ARG A 48 -11.88 -15.97 10.34
C ARG A 48 -12.51 -16.14 11.72
N ARG A 49 -13.31 -15.18 12.20
CA ARG A 49 -14.00 -15.25 13.50
C ARG A 49 -15.33 -16.01 13.44
N SER A 50 -15.89 -16.21 12.25
CA SER A 50 -17.13 -16.96 12.04
C SER A 50 -16.90 -18.48 11.84
N HIS A 51 -15.65 -18.93 11.90
CA HIS A 51 -15.21 -20.32 11.87
C HIS A 51 -14.58 -20.70 13.21
#